data_AF-T1GX80-F1
#
_entry.id   AF-T1GX80-F1
#
_cell.length_a   1.000
_cell.length_b   1.000
_cell.length_c   1.000
_cell.angle_alpha   90.00
_cell.angle_beta   90.00
_cell.angle_gamma   90.00
#
_symmetry.space_group_name_H-M   'P 1'
#
loop_
_entity.id
_entity.type
_entity.pdbx_description
1 polymer ?
#
loop_
_entity_poly.entity_id
_entity_poly.type
_entity_poly.pdbx_seq_one_letter_code
_entity_poly.pdbx_strand_id
1 'polypeptide(L)'
;MILTISALDPAFPPFYMGKLTKHISKKDAEFVDIIHTDAWIYGAPFSTGHADFWPNSGKTLQPGCPRRNYKMLTDNDLSSHRRSWWFWAES
;
A
#
# COMPACT_ATOMS: atom_id res chain seq x y z
N MET A 1 15.98 10.36 15.55
CA MET A 1 14.80 9.58 15.95
C MET A 1 13.65 10.02 15.06
N ILE A 2 12.96 9.09 14.41
CA ILE A 2 11.83 9.40 13.51
C ILE A 2 10.55 9.17 14.31
N LEU A 3 9.68 10.17 14.37
CA LEU A 3 8.44 10.12 15.13
C LEU A 3 7.37 9.30 14.41
N THR A 4 7.09 9.65 13.15
CA THR A 4 5.99 9.04 12.40
C THR A 4 6.39 8.75 10.96
N ILE A 5 5.93 7.61 10.45
CA ILE A 5 5.98 7.26 9.03
C ILE A 5 4.60 6.79 8.60
N SER A 6 4.00 7.47 7.63
CA SER A 6 2.80 6.99 6.93
C SER A 6 3.21 6.30 5.63
N ALA A 7 2.92 5.01 5.52
CA ALA A 7 3.25 4.21 4.35
C ALA A 7 2.01 3.97 3.48
N LEU A 8 2.08 4.39 2.22
CA LEU A 8 0.95 4.41 1.30
C LEU A 8 1.09 3.25 0.32
N ASP A 9 0.35 2.17 0.58
CA ASP A 9 0.33 0.90 -0.16
C ASP A 9 1.74 0.33 -0.45
N PRO A 10 2.48 -0.12 0.58
CA PRO A 10 3.88 -0.51 0.44
C PRO A 10 4.12 -1.55 -0.65
N ALA A 11 5.17 -1.33 -1.46
CA ALA A 11 5.43 -2.13 -2.65
C ALA A 11 5.67 -3.64 -2.38
N PHE A 12 5.03 -4.46 -3.21
CA PHE A 12 5.11 -5.91 -3.28
C PHE A 12 5.16 -6.32 -4.77
N PRO A 13 5.70 -7.49 -5.17
CA PRO A 13 6.47 -8.49 -4.41
C PRO A 13 7.90 -8.17 -3.92
N PRO A 14 8.69 -7.26 -4.54
CA PRO A 14 10.15 -7.22 -4.36
C PRO A 14 10.67 -7.10 -2.93
N PHE A 15 9.93 -6.42 -2.04
CA PHE A 15 10.35 -6.14 -0.66
C PHE A 15 9.89 -7.18 0.36
N TYR A 16 8.79 -7.90 0.08
CA TYR A 16 8.17 -8.82 1.03
C TYR A 16 8.35 -10.29 0.63
N MET A 17 8.49 -10.59 -0.66
CA MET A 17 8.84 -11.92 -1.18
C MET A 17 10.30 -12.01 -1.63
N GLY A 18 10.86 -10.89 -2.10
CA GLY A 18 12.27 -10.80 -2.48
C GLY A 18 13.16 -10.44 -1.31
N LYS A 19 14.46 -10.78 -1.42
CA LYS A 19 15.51 -10.32 -0.49
C LYS A 19 16.18 -9.03 -0.97
N LEU A 20 15.50 -8.19 -1.74
CA LEU A 20 16.11 -6.98 -2.30
C LEU A 20 16.58 -6.03 -1.20
N THR A 21 15.73 -5.80 -0.19
CA THR A 21 16.07 -5.03 1.01
C THR A 21 14.98 -5.24 2.08
N LYS A 22 15.11 -4.58 3.24
CA LYS A 22 14.09 -4.55 4.28
C LYS A 22 12.84 -3.80 3.80
N HIS A 23 11.67 -4.38 4.08
CA HIS A 23 10.39 -3.69 3.94
C HIS A 23 10.13 -2.78 5.15
N ILE A 24 9.18 -1.85 5.00
CA ILE A 24 8.71 -1.01 6.10
C ILE A 24 8.14 -1.86 7.25
N SER A 25 8.45 -1.49 8.48
CA SER A 25 7.93 -2.12 9.69
C SER A 25 7.76 -1.11 10.82
N LYS A 26 7.02 -1.49 11.85
CA LYS A 26 6.86 -0.74 13.09
C LYS A 26 8.16 -0.38 13.82
N LYS A 27 9.31 -0.97 13.43
CA LYS A 27 10.61 -0.65 14.04
C LYS A 27 11.26 0.60 13.45
N ASP A 28 10.72 1.14 12.35
CA ASP A 28 11.36 2.21 11.59
C ASP A 28 11.04 3.63 12.12
N ALA A 29 10.04 3.77 12.99
CA ALA A 29 9.69 5.02 13.68
C ALA A 29 8.94 4.74 15.00
N GLU A 30 8.70 5.76 15.84
CA GLU A 30 7.88 5.61 17.05
C GLU A 30 6.44 5.22 16.74
N PHE A 31 5.90 5.70 15.62
CA PHE A 31 4.61 5.30 15.08
C PHE A 31 4.69 5.10 13.57
N VAL A 32 4.02 4.05 13.08
CA VAL A 32 4.01 3.70 11.65
C VAL A 32 2.58 3.31 11.31
N ASP A 33 1.92 4.11 10.50
CA ASP A 33 0.60 3.82 9.95
C ASP A 33 0.72 3.42 8.48
N ILE A 34 -0.06 2.42 8.06
CA ILE A 34 -0.01 1.88 6.71
C ILE A 34 -1.41 1.85 6.12
N ILE A 35 -1.59 2.36 4.90
CA ILE A 35 -2.84 2.27 4.14
C ILE A 35 -2.65 1.27 3.00
N HIS A 36 -3.44 0.19 3.00
CA HIS A 36 -3.42 -0.84 1.98
C HIS A 36 -4.60 -0.68 1.03
N THR A 37 -4.35 -0.60 -0.27
CA THR A 37 -5.40 -0.41 -1.30
C THR A 37 -5.27 -1.34 -2.49
N ASP A 38 -4.10 -1.95 -2.71
CA ASP A 38 -3.86 -2.92 -3.78
C ASP A 38 -3.10 -4.17 -3.28
N ALA A 39 -3.46 -4.65 -2.08
CA ALA A 39 -2.86 -5.83 -1.47
C ALA A 39 -2.91 -7.05 -2.40
N TRP A 40 -1.83 -7.84 -2.41
CA TRP A 40 -1.56 -9.02 -3.24
C TRP A 40 -1.10 -8.76 -4.67
N ILE A 41 -1.27 -7.55 -5.20
CA ILE A 41 -0.82 -7.21 -6.56
C ILE A 41 0.41 -6.30 -6.50
N TYR A 42 0.23 -4.99 -6.30
CA TYR A 42 1.34 -4.05 -6.14
C TYR A 42 1.58 -3.67 -4.68
N GLY A 43 0.56 -3.78 -3.83
CA GLY A 43 0.63 -3.56 -2.39
C GLY A 43 0.89 -4.85 -1.60
N ALA A 44 1.57 -4.73 -0.47
CA ALA A 44 1.88 -5.84 0.42
C ALA A 44 0.64 -6.31 1.21
N PRO A 45 0.35 -7.63 1.27
CA PRO A 45 -0.80 -8.15 2.01
C PRO A 45 -0.51 -8.42 3.49
N PHE A 46 0.46 -7.72 4.09
CA PHE A 46 0.95 -7.99 5.44
C PHE A 46 0.82 -6.76 6.33
N SER A 47 0.33 -6.96 7.55
CA SER A 47 0.32 -5.91 8.57
C SER A 47 1.70 -5.80 9.22
N THR A 48 2.42 -4.73 8.91
CA THR A 48 3.76 -4.49 9.45
C THR A 48 3.88 -3.18 10.21
N GLY A 49 2.84 -2.36 10.26
CA GLY A 49 2.79 -1.10 10.99
C GLY A 49 2.46 -1.26 12.47
N HIS A 50 2.33 -0.12 13.14
CA HIS A 50 1.63 -0.02 14.42
C HIS A 50 0.11 -0.01 14.21
N ALA A 51 -0.34 0.62 13.12
CA ALA A 51 -1.72 0.59 12.64
C ALA A 51 -1.74 0.32 11.12
N ASP A 52 -2.60 -0.60 10.69
CA ASP A 52 -2.77 -0.95 9.28
C ASP A 52 -4.25 -0.77 8.90
N PHE A 53 -4.51 0.14 7.96
CA PHE A 53 -5.83 0.48 7.45
C PHE A 53 -6.06 -0.22 6.11
N TRP A 54 -7.25 -0.80 5.95
CA TRP A 54 -7.63 -1.59 4.78
C TRP A 54 -8.92 -1.07 4.14
N PRO A 55 -8.94 0.17 3.58
CA PRO A 55 -10.12 0.71 2.92
C PRO A 55 -10.69 -0.26 1.89
N ASN A 56 -12.00 -0.52 1.96
CA ASN A 56 -12.68 -1.43 1.05
C ASN A 56 -12.00 -2.82 0.97
N SER A 57 -11.63 -3.37 2.13
CA SER A 57 -10.86 -4.64 2.27
C SER A 57 -9.41 -4.58 1.80
N GLY A 58 -8.89 -3.40 1.45
CA GLY A 58 -7.49 -3.11 1.10
C GLY A 58 -6.94 -3.85 -0.11
N LYS A 59 -7.82 -4.42 -0.94
CA LYS A 59 -7.48 -5.15 -2.16
C LYS A 59 -7.91 -4.38 -3.38
N THR A 60 -7.33 -4.74 -4.52
CA THR A 60 -7.93 -4.43 -5.82
C THR A 60 -9.28 -5.14 -5.95
N LEU A 61 -10.31 -4.56 -6.58
CA LEU A 61 -10.37 -3.23 -7.19
C LEU A 61 -11.04 -2.23 -6.24
N GLN A 62 -10.37 -1.12 -5.94
CA GLN A 62 -10.96 -0.07 -5.11
C GLN A 62 -12.16 0.59 -5.82
N PRO A 63 -13.19 1.07 -5.09
CA PRO A 63 -14.34 1.76 -5.69
C PRO A 63 -13.90 2.94 -6.57
N GLY A 64 -14.49 3.04 -7.76
CA GLY A 64 -14.18 4.10 -8.73
C GLY A 64 -12.88 3.88 -9.53
N CYS A 65 -12.14 2.80 -9.30
CA CYS A 65 -11.04 2.41 -10.17
C CYS A 65 -11.59 1.65 -11.40
N PRO A 66 -10.97 1.81 -12.58
CA PRO A 66 -11.43 1.14 -13.79
C PRO A 66 -11.10 -0.36 -13.76
N ARG A 67 -11.96 -1.19 -14.37
CA ARG A 67 -11.77 -2.66 -14.37
C ARG A 67 -10.43 -3.06 -15.00
N ARG A 68 -9.76 -4.02 -14.39
CA ARG A 68 -8.42 -4.46 -14.80
C ARG A 68 -8.46 -5.27 -16.11
N ASN A 69 -8.32 -4.57 -17.23
CA ASN A 69 -8.03 -5.13 -18.56
C ASN A 69 -6.91 -4.35 -19.27
N TYR A 70 -6.14 -3.57 -18.49
CA TYR A 70 -5.10 -2.69 -18.98
C TYR A 70 -3.73 -3.37 -18.98
N LYS A 71 -2.81 -2.85 -19.81
CA LYS A 71 -1.40 -3.20 -19.74
C LYS A 71 -0.88 -2.89 -18.32
N MET A 72 -0.09 -3.80 -17.76
CA MET A 72 0.50 -3.63 -16.44
C MET A 72 1.22 -2.28 -16.32
N LEU A 73 1.16 -1.67 -15.13
CA LEU A 73 1.82 -0.40 -14.80
C LEU A 73 1.32 0.82 -15.59
N THR A 74 0.18 0.72 -16.27
CA THR A 74 -0.54 1.90 -16.77
C THR A 74 -1.24 2.62 -15.62
N ASP A 75 -1.59 3.90 -15.81
CA ASP A 75 -2.29 4.66 -14.76
C ASP A 75 -3.62 4.04 -14.34
N ASN A 76 -4.34 3.43 -15.29
CA ASN A 76 -5.57 2.72 -15.01
C ASN A 76 -5.33 1.42 -14.21
N ASP A 77 -4.25 0.69 -14.49
CA ASP A 77 -3.88 -0.53 -13.76
C ASP A 77 -3.39 -0.21 -12.34
N LEU A 78 -2.69 0.90 -12.15
CA LEU A 78 -2.22 1.40 -10.86
C LEU A 78 -3.29 2.15 -10.06
N SER A 79 -4.52 2.23 -10.57
CA SER A 79 -5.56 3.08 -9.98
C SER A 79 -5.87 2.71 -8.52
N SER A 80 -6.02 1.41 -8.20
CA SER A 80 -6.19 0.97 -6.80
C SER A 80 -4.96 1.30 -5.96
N HIS A 81 -3.75 1.08 -6.49
CA HIS A 81 -2.50 1.32 -5.77
C HIS A 81 -2.33 2.79 -5.38
N ARG A 82 -2.77 3.70 -6.26
CA ARG A 82 -2.76 5.15 -6.04
C ARG A 82 -3.85 5.63 -5.09
N ARG A 83 -4.84 4.81 -4.71
CA ARG A 83 -5.89 5.26 -3.76
C ARG A 83 -5.37 5.54 -2.36
N SER A 84 -4.30 4.86 -1.94
CA SER A 84 -3.69 5.07 -0.63
C SER A 84 -3.32 6.53 -0.38
N TRP A 85 -2.67 7.21 -1.33
CA TRP A 85 -2.32 8.62 -1.18
C TRP A 85 -3.51 9.57 -1.29
N TRP A 86 -4.57 9.19 -2.01
CA TRP A 86 -5.81 9.99 -2.06
C TRP A 86 -6.49 9.98 -0.70
N PHE A 87 -6.67 8.79 -0.11
CA PHE A 87 -7.27 8.65 1.21
C PHE A 87 -6.46 9.38 2.29
N TRP A 88 -5.14 9.32 2.20
CA TRP A 88 -4.26 10.06 3.12
C TRP A 88 -4.36 11.59 2.95
N ALA A 89 -4.51 12.08 1.72
CA ALA A 89 -4.61 13.52 1.46
C ALA A 89 -5.99 14.11 1.81
N GLU A 90 -7.05 13.30 1.79
CA GLU A 90 -8.42 13.72 2.11
C GLU A 90 -8.72 13.70 3.62
N SER A 91 -7.97 12.93 4.40
CA SER A 91 -8.21 12.68 5.84
C SER A 91 -7.91 13.83 6.77
#